data_AF-A0A7S1Q9I4-F1
#
_entry.id   AF-A0A7S1Q9I4-F1
#
_cell.length_a   1.000
_cell.length_b   1.000
_cell.length_c   1.000
_cell.angle_alpha   90.00
_cell.angle_beta   90.00
_cell.angle_gamma   90.00
#
_symmetry.space_group_name_H-M   'P 1'
#
loop_
_entity.id
_entity.type
_entity.pdbx_description
1 polymer ?
#
loop_
_entity_poly.entity_id
_entity_poly.type
_entity_poly.pdbx_seq_one_letter_code
_entity_poly.pdbx_strand_id
1 'polypeptide(L)'
;ESEAELDARCWSTRPRMPALCAWQRAVRRGRQASLAAAARAMFGRVGNTTYWVSAGDEPRTLLEQFALQVLWYHVKRLGWSEKAVSRLGRAGAEYWVQRRSPGQTVEKRSINWHFDKDEALVEDYGIMIHPFVATATYLCG
;
A
#
# COMPACT_ATOMS: atom_id res chain seq x y z
N GLU A 1 3.76 -14.99 21.83
CA GLU A 1 2.51 -14.64 21.12
C GLU A 1 2.74 -14.87 19.64
N SER A 2 1.81 -15.58 19.01
CA SER A 2 1.76 -15.75 17.56
C SER A 2 1.34 -14.43 16.87
N GLU A 3 1.66 -14.25 15.58
CA GLU A 3 1.18 -13.09 14.79
C GLU A 3 -0.35 -12.95 14.89
N ALA A 4 -1.08 -14.07 14.79
CA ALA A 4 -2.54 -14.10 14.90
C ALA A 4 -3.08 -13.55 16.25
N GLU A 5 -2.39 -13.81 17.37
CA GLU A 5 -2.79 -13.31 18.69
C GLU A 5 -2.56 -11.79 18.83
N LEU A 6 -1.46 -11.28 18.26
CA LEU A 6 -1.15 -9.85 18.23
C LEU A 6 -2.20 -9.08 17.43
N ASP A 7 -2.64 -9.66 16.32
CA ASP A 7 -3.61 -9.04 15.43
C ASP A 7 -5.00 -9.00 16.05
N ALA A 8 -5.46 -10.10 16.66
CA ALA A 8 -6.73 -10.15 17.37
C ALA A 8 -6.82 -9.07 18.47
N ARG A 9 -5.73 -8.87 19.23
CA ARG A 9 -5.66 -7.84 20.27
C ARG A 9 -5.65 -6.43 19.69
N CYS A 10 -4.87 -6.18 18.63
CA CYS A 10 -4.83 -4.87 17.97
C CYS A 10 -6.21 -4.45 17.44
N TRP A 11 -6.99 -5.40 16.91
CA TRP A 11 -8.33 -5.14 16.39
C TRP A 11 -9.40 -4.95 17.48
N SER A 12 -9.27 -5.63 18.63
CA SER A 12 -10.27 -5.55 19.70
C SER A 12 -10.19 -4.27 20.54
N THR A 13 -9.01 -3.64 20.63
CA THR A 13 -8.79 -2.46 21.49
C THR A 13 -8.73 -1.13 20.74
N ARG A 14 -8.81 -1.13 19.40
CA ARG A 14 -8.63 0.10 18.60
C ARG A 14 -9.88 1.01 18.64
N PRO A 15 -9.75 2.29 19.04
CA PRO A 15 -10.82 3.27 18.85
C PRO A 15 -11.13 3.42 17.36
N ARG A 16 -12.42 3.53 17.00
CA ARG A 16 -12.89 3.70 15.61
C ARG A 16 -12.57 5.11 15.10
N MET A 17 -11.29 5.40 14.87
CA MET A 17 -10.87 6.66 14.26
C MET A 17 -11.15 6.59 12.74
N PRO A 18 -11.94 7.52 12.17
CA PRO A 18 -12.27 7.51 10.74
C PRO A 18 -11.04 7.47 9.82
N ALA A 19 -9.93 8.09 10.22
CA ALA A 19 -8.66 8.05 9.49
C ALA A 19 -8.03 6.66 9.46
N LEU A 20 -8.14 5.87 10.53
CA LEU A 20 -7.68 4.47 10.60
C LEU A 20 -8.63 3.49 9.88
N CYS A 21 -9.85 3.96 9.57
CA CYS A 21 -10.88 3.20 8.87
C CYS A 21 -10.99 3.57 7.38
N ALA A 22 -10.09 4.41 6.84
CA ALA A 22 -10.15 4.92 5.47
C ALA A 22 -10.33 3.79 4.43
N TRP A 23 -9.69 2.65 4.69
CA TRP A 23 -9.71 1.47 3.83
C TRP A 23 -10.76 0.42 4.22
N GLN A 24 -11.45 0.54 5.36
CA GLN A 24 -12.43 -0.48 5.81
C GLN A 24 -13.62 -0.66 4.85
N ARG A 25 -13.91 0.34 3.99
CA ARG A 25 -14.91 0.24 2.92
C ARG A 25 -14.32 -0.23 1.58
N ALA A 26 -13.07 0.10 1.28
CA ALA A 26 -12.37 -0.33 0.06
C ALA A 26 -11.96 -1.81 0.16
N VAL A 27 -11.40 -2.21 1.29
CA VAL A 27 -11.15 -3.59 1.69
C VAL A 27 -12.42 -4.10 2.37
N ARG A 28 -13.38 -4.59 1.58
CA ARG A 28 -14.59 -5.24 2.13
C ARG A 28 -14.22 -6.17 3.29
N ARG A 29 -15.03 -6.19 4.35
CA ARG A 29 -14.93 -7.17 5.45
C ARG A 29 -14.76 -8.57 4.84
N GLY A 30 -13.65 -9.24 5.16
CA GLY A 30 -13.29 -10.57 4.63
C GLY A 30 -12.08 -10.61 3.68
N ARG A 31 -11.65 -9.50 3.07
CA ARG A 31 -10.48 -9.50 2.16
C ARG A 31 -9.13 -9.22 2.84
N GLN A 32 -9.12 -8.80 4.10
CA GLN A 32 -7.90 -8.42 4.82
C GLN A 32 -6.91 -9.58 4.94
N ALA A 33 -7.39 -10.76 5.35
CA ALA A 33 -6.55 -11.95 5.48
C ALA A 33 -5.95 -12.38 4.13
N SER A 34 -6.74 -12.35 3.05
CA SER A 34 -6.25 -12.64 1.69
C SER A 34 -5.24 -11.61 1.21
N LEU A 35 -5.44 -10.32 1.51
CA LEU A 35 -4.51 -9.24 1.17
C LEU A 35 -3.19 -9.39 1.93
N ALA A 36 -3.25 -9.71 3.23
CA ALA A 36 -2.07 -9.98 4.05
C ALA A 36 -1.31 -11.23 3.55
N ALA A 37 -2.01 -12.30 3.20
CA ALA A 37 -1.42 -13.50 2.61
C ALA A 37 -0.75 -13.20 1.25
N ALA A 38 -1.41 -12.43 0.39
CA ALA A 38 -0.84 -12.00 -0.89
C ALA A 38 0.40 -11.13 -0.70
N ALA A 39 0.36 -10.17 0.24
CA ALA A 39 1.49 -9.32 0.58
C ALA A 39 2.69 -10.14 1.09
N ARG A 40 2.47 -11.12 1.98
CA ARG A 40 3.50 -12.04 2.45
C ARG A 40 4.09 -12.88 1.32
N ALA A 41 3.24 -13.42 0.44
CA ALA A 41 3.68 -14.24 -0.69
C ALA A 41 4.52 -13.43 -1.69
N MET A 42 4.13 -12.18 -1.97
CA MET A 42 4.90 -11.26 -2.78
C MET A 42 6.25 -10.94 -2.14
N PHE A 43 6.26 -10.48 -0.88
CA PHE A 43 7.50 -10.18 -0.16
C PHE A 43 8.46 -11.37 -0.11
N GLY A 44 7.95 -12.59 0.11
CA GLY A 44 8.76 -13.80 0.12
C GLY A 44 9.43 -14.14 -1.23
N ARG A 45 8.89 -13.63 -2.35
CA ARG A 45 9.44 -13.85 -3.70
C ARG A 45 10.38 -12.73 -4.14
N VAL A 46 10.03 -11.47 -3.84
CA VAL A 46 10.68 -10.30 -4.45
C VAL A 46 11.18 -9.28 -3.43
N GLY A 47 11.01 -9.52 -2.13
CA GLY A 47 11.45 -8.59 -1.09
C GLY A 47 10.77 -7.23 -1.21
N ASN A 48 11.59 -6.17 -1.30
CA ASN A 48 11.16 -4.76 -1.32
C ASN A 48 11.01 -4.19 -2.75
N THR A 49 10.98 -5.00 -3.80
CA THR A 49 10.78 -4.51 -5.17
C THR A 49 9.47 -3.71 -5.30
N THR A 50 9.53 -2.59 -6.02
CA THR A 50 8.36 -1.75 -6.31
C THR A 50 7.72 -2.11 -7.64
N TYR A 51 6.43 -1.82 -7.76
CA TYR A 51 5.61 -2.17 -8.91
C TYR A 51 4.67 -1.03 -9.24
N TRP A 52 4.43 -0.84 -10.54
CA TRP A 52 3.51 0.16 -11.06
C TRP A 52 2.26 -0.51 -11.65
N VAL A 53 1.10 0.08 -11.39
CA VAL A 53 -0.16 -0.22 -12.09
C VAL A 53 -0.80 1.07 -12.58
N SER A 54 -1.11 1.15 -13.89
CA SER A 54 -1.71 2.35 -14.45
C SER A 54 -3.18 2.47 -14.04
N ALA A 55 -3.69 3.69 -13.92
CA ALA A 55 -5.05 3.95 -13.45
C ALA A 55 -6.15 3.27 -14.30
N GLY A 56 -5.87 3.04 -15.59
CA GLY A 56 -6.79 2.41 -16.54
C GLY A 56 -6.54 0.92 -16.80
N ASP A 57 -5.53 0.32 -16.16
CA ASP A 57 -5.21 -1.10 -16.37
C ASP A 57 -6.16 -1.99 -15.56
N GLU A 58 -6.46 -3.18 -16.09
CA GLU A 58 -7.16 -4.22 -15.33
C GLU A 58 -6.18 -4.87 -14.33
N PRO A 59 -6.47 -4.89 -13.03
CA PRO A 59 -5.57 -5.47 -12.03
C PRO A 59 -5.46 -6.99 -12.19
N ARG A 60 -4.22 -7.46 -12.28
CA ARG A 60 -3.85 -8.89 -12.41
C ARG A 60 -3.67 -9.57 -11.07
N THR A 61 -3.42 -8.79 -10.01
CA THR A 61 -3.20 -9.31 -8.65
C THR A 61 -4.11 -8.62 -7.64
N LEU A 62 -4.29 -9.26 -6.47
CA LEU A 62 -5.03 -8.66 -5.36
C LEU A 62 -4.37 -7.37 -4.85
N LEU A 63 -3.04 -7.26 -4.95
CA LEU A 63 -2.29 -6.07 -4.54
C LEU A 63 -2.43 -4.94 -5.55
N GLU A 64 -2.37 -5.24 -6.86
CA GLU A 64 -2.69 -4.26 -7.91
C GLU A 64 -4.13 -3.73 -7.75
N GLN A 65 -5.09 -4.62 -7.52
CA GLN A 65 -6.49 -4.24 -7.27
C GLN A 65 -6.60 -3.32 -6.05
N PHE A 66 -5.86 -3.62 -4.97
CA PHE A 66 -5.88 -2.78 -3.77
C PHE A 66 -5.21 -1.42 -4.01
N ALA A 67 -4.08 -1.39 -4.72
CA ALA A 67 -3.38 -0.15 -5.08
C ALA A 67 -4.29 0.78 -5.92
N LEU A 68 -5.00 0.24 -6.91
CA LEU A 68 -5.99 1.00 -7.69
C LEU A 68 -7.16 1.49 -6.84
N GLN A 69 -7.63 0.71 -5.87
CA GLN A 69 -8.69 1.17 -4.95
C GLN A 69 -8.22 2.35 -4.08
N VAL A 70 -6.98 2.32 -3.61
CA VAL A 70 -6.35 3.42 -2.85
C VAL A 70 -6.22 4.66 -3.74
N LEU A 71 -5.73 4.49 -4.98
CA LEU A 71 -5.65 5.57 -5.96
C LEU A 71 -7.00 6.25 -6.17
N TRP A 72 -8.03 5.48 -6.54
CA TRP A 72 -9.34 6.03 -6.86
C TRP A 72 -10.06 6.64 -5.66
N TYR A 73 -9.80 6.11 -4.46
CA TYR A 73 -10.24 6.73 -3.22
C TYR A 73 -9.69 8.16 -3.07
N HIS A 74 -8.40 8.36 -3.30
CA HIS A 74 -7.77 9.67 -3.18
C HIS A 74 -8.15 10.61 -4.32
N VAL A 75 -8.14 10.14 -5.57
CA VAL A 75 -8.58 10.90 -6.74
C VAL A 75 -9.95 11.55 -6.49
N LYS A 76 -10.93 10.76 -6.04
CA LYS A 76 -12.28 11.25 -5.75
C LYS A 76 -12.28 12.32 -4.65
N ARG A 77 -11.50 12.12 -3.59
CA ARG A 77 -11.42 13.07 -2.46
C ARG A 77 -10.71 14.38 -2.81
N LEU A 78 -9.83 14.33 -3.80
CA LEU A 78 -9.15 15.50 -4.35
C LEU A 78 -10.02 16.28 -5.35
N GLY A 79 -11.24 15.81 -5.64
CA GLY A 79 -12.16 16.45 -6.58
C GLY A 79 -11.90 16.13 -8.05
N TRP A 80 -11.06 15.13 -8.33
CA TRP A 80 -10.76 14.72 -9.70
C TRP A 80 -11.79 13.68 -10.19
N SER A 81 -12.14 13.78 -11.47
CA SER A 81 -12.97 12.77 -12.14
C SER A 81 -12.11 11.69 -12.78
N GLU A 82 -12.64 10.47 -12.93
CA GLU A 82 -11.98 9.38 -13.65
C GLU A 82 -11.58 9.81 -15.06
N LYS A 83 -12.48 10.49 -15.78
CA LYS A 83 -12.21 11.03 -17.12
C LYS A 83 -11.02 12.00 -17.15
N ALA A 84 -10.87 12.84 -16.13
CA ALA A 84 -9.74 13.77 -16.03
C ALA A 84 -8.42 13.01 -15.83
N VAL A 85 -8.43 12.00 -14.95
CA VAL A 85 -7.26 11.14 -14.69
C VAL A 85 -6.89 10.32 -15.93
N SER A 86 -7.86 9.69 -16.60
CA SER A 86 -7.62 8.92 -17.83
C SER A 86 -7.01 9.78 -18.95
N ARG A 87 -7.41 11.05 -19.06
CA ARG A 87 -6.85 11.99 -20.05
C ARG A 87 -5.38 12.33 -19.81
N LEU A 88 -4.88 12.23 -18.57
CA LEU A 88 -3.46 12.43 -18.30
C LEU A 88 -2.60 11.32 -18.93
N GLY A 89 -3.15 10.12 -19.10
CA GLY A 89 -2.46 8.95 -19.67
C GLY A 89 -1.23 8.46 -18.90
N ARG A 90 -0.93 9.06 -17.74
CA ARG A 90 0.29 8.81 -16.94
C ARG A 90 0.01 8.66 -15.45
N ALA A 91 -1.27 8.56 -15.06
CA ALA A 91 -1.66 8.36 -13.68
C ALA A 91 -1.69 6.86 -13.35
N GLY A 92 -1.33 6.52 -12.11
CA GLY A 92 -1.31 5.15 -11.62
C GLY A 92 -0.91 5.11 -10.16
N ALA A 93 -0.63 3.91 -9.68
CA ALA A 93 -0.17 3.66 -8.33
C ALA A 93 1.13 2.86 -8.38
N GLU A 94 2.16 3.39 -7.73
CA GLU A 94 3.29 2.60 -7.30
C GLU A 94 2.95 1.90 -5.97
N TYR A 95 3.33 0.64 -5.83
CA TYR A 95 3.14 -0.12 -4.60
C TYR A 95 4.27 -1.12 -4.38
N TRP A 96 4.57 -1.38 -3.12
CA TRP A 96 5.49 -2.42 -2.66
C TRP A 96 5.05 -2.92 -1.29
N VAL A 97 5.67 -4.02 -0.85
CA VAL A 97 5.43 -4.59 0.46
C VAL A 97 6.72 -4.50 1.27
N GLN A 98 6.61 -3.99 2.51
CA GLN A 98 7.68 -4.11 3.49
C GLN A 98 7.20 -5.01 4.62
N ARG A 99 8.00 -6.01 4.98
CA ARG A 99 7.75 -6.85 6.15
C ARG A 99 8.62 -6.42 7.32
N ARG A 100 7.99 -6.20 8.46
CA ARG A 100 8.65 -5.97 9.75
C ARG A 100 8.40 -7.16 10.66
N SER A 101 9.44 -7.70 11.30
CA SER A 101 9.33 -8.83 12.22
C SER A 101 10.16 -8.63 13.49
N PRO A 102 9.77 -9.23 14.63
CA PRO A 102 10.52 -9.10 15.89
C PRO A 102 11.95 -9.63 15.83
N GLY A 103 12.25 -10.54 14.91
CA GLY A 103 13.60 -11.11 14.73
C GLY A 103 14.55 -10.22 13.93
N GLN A 104 14.10 -9.06 13.43
CA GLN A 104 14.94 -8.09 12.74
C GLN A 104 15.63 -7.14 13.74
N THR A 105 16.81 -6.64 13.37
CA THR A 105 17.49 -5.58 14.13
C THR A 105 16.63 -4.31 14.20
N VAL A 106 16.95 -3.41 15.13
CA VAL A 106 16.18 -2.17 15.33
C VAL A 106 16.12 -1.33 14.05
N GLU A 107 17.21 -1.29 13.31
CA GLU A 107 17.37 -0.54 12.06
C GLU A 107 16.53 -1.19 10.94
N LYS A 108 16.47 -2.52 10.91
CA LYS A 108 15.68 -3.26 9.91
C LYS A 108 14.19 -3.31 10.24
N ARG A 109 13.78 -3.11 11.50
CA ARG A 109 12.37 -3.05 11.89
C ARG A 109 11.77 -1.62 11.83
N SER A 110 12.61 -0.58 11.84
CA SER A 110 12.16 0.83 11.79
C SER A 110 11.95 1.35 10.36
N ILE A 111 11.02 2.30 10.21
CA ILE A 111 10.92 3.12 9.01
C ILE A 111 11.82 4.34 9.25
N ASN A 112 12.85 4.51 8.41
CA ASN A 112 13.71 5.68 8.48
C ASN A 112 12.93 6.92 8.07
N TRP A 113 13.36 8.10 8.54
CA TRP A 113 12.82 9.35 8.04
C TRP A 113 13.17 9.51 6.56
N HIS A 114 12.17 9.55 5.69
CA HIS A 114 12.34 9.72 4.25
C HIS A 114 11.11 10.37 3.61
N PHE A 115 11.30 10.88 2.40
CA PHE A 115 10.20 11.25 1.51
C PHE A 115 9.94 10.09 0.55
N ASP A 116 8.66 9.88 0.25
CA ASP A 116 8.26 8.89 -0.74
C ASP A 116 8.66 9.36 -2.14
N LYS A 117 9.14 8.46 -2.99
CA LYS A 117 9.73 8.80 -4.29
C LYS A 117 9.59 7.62 -5.24
N ASP A 118 9.61 7.92 -6.54
CA ASP A 118 9.75 6.88 -7.57
C ASP A 118 11.12 6.21 -7.40
N GLU A 119 11.13 4.99 -6.85
CA GLU A 119 12.38 4.30 -6.50
C GLU A 119 13.18 3.95 -7.75
N ALA A 120 12.51 3.54 -8.84
CA ALA A 120 13.18 3.18 -10.08
C ALA A 120 13.87 4.39 -10.74
N LEU A 121 13.19 5.55 -10.79
CA LEU A 121 13.79 6.76 -11.36
C LEU A 121 14.99 7.27 -10.55
N VAL A 122 14.92 7.14 -9.22
CA VAL A 122 16.02 7.54 -8.33
C VAL A 122 17.20 6.59 -8.48
N GLU A 123 16.95 5.29 -8.46
CA GLU A 123 18.00 4.26 -8.53
C GLU A 123 18.69 4.22 -9.90
N ASP A 124 17.94 4.27 -10.99
CA ASP A 124 18.47 4.09 -12.35
C ASP A 124 19.00 5.40 -12.96
N TYR A 125 18.42 6.54 -12.60
CA TYR A 125 18.69 7.82 -13.28
C TYR A 125 19.08 8.96 -12.32
N GLY A 126 19.05 8.76 -11.01
CA GLY A 126 19.30 9.82 -10.03
C GLY A 126 18.24 10.92 -10.03
N ILE A 127 17.04 10.64 -10.57
CA ILE A 127 15.96 11.63 -10.70
C ILE A 127 14.97 11.42 -9.56
N MET A 128 14.76 12.46 -8.74
CA MET A 128 13.82 12.44 -7.64
C MET A 128 12.46 13.01 -8.05
N ILE A 129 11.46 12.15 -8.17
CA ILE A 129 10.05 12.53 -8.36
C ILE A 129 9.25 12.00 -7.19
N HIS A 130 8.42 12.87 -6.61
CA HIS A 130 7.54 12.52 -5.49
C HIS A 130 6.12 12.21 -5.99
N PRO A 131 5.43 11.23 -5.37
CA PRO A 131 4.04 10.97 -5.70
C PRO A 131 3.15 12.16 -5.28
N PHE A 132 2.05 12.36 -6.00
CA PHE A 132 1.06 13.37 -5.63
C PHE A 132 0.44 13.06 -4.25
N VAL A 133 0.27 11.78 -3.93
CA VAL A 133 -0.17 11.28 -2.62
C VAL A 133 0.63 10.03 -2.27
N ALA A 134 1.26 10.03 -1.10
CA ALA A 134 1.90 8.87 -0.49
C ALA A 134 0.99 8.29 0.60
N THR A 135 0.85 6.97 0.68
CA THR A 135 0.08 6.30 1.74
C THR A 135 0.79 5.04 2.24
N ALA A 136 0.64 4.75 3.53
CA ALA A 136 1.06 3.48 4.11
C ALA A 136 -0.16 2.73 4.65
N THR A 137 -0.31 1.47 4.25
CA THR A 137 -1.34 0.57 4.80
C THR A 137 -0.69 -0.51 5.64
N TYR A 138 -1.05 -0.54 6.93
CA TYR A 138 -0.62 -1.58 7.85
C TYR A 138 -1.57 -2.77 7.77
N LEU A 139 -1.04 -3.91 7.33
CA LEU A 139 -1.75 -5.18 7.33
C LEU A 139 -1.31 -5.98 8.55
N CYS A 140 -2.25 -6.21 9.46
CA CYS A 140 -2.17 -7.18 10.54
C CYS A 140 -3.00 -8.41 10.14
N GLY A 141 -2.45 -9.62 10.29
CA GLY A 141 -3.17 -10.89 10.11
C GLY A 141 -2.34 -12.11 10.46
#